data_AF-U5DQI8-F1
#
_entry.id   AF-U5DQI8-F1
#
_cell.length_a   1.000
_cell.length_b   1.000
_cell.length_c   1.000
_cell.angle_alpha   90.00
_cell.angle_beta   90.00
_cell.angle_gamma   90.00
#
_symmetry.space_group_name_H-M   'P 1'
#
loop_
_entity.id
_entity.type
_entity.pdbx_description
1 polymer ?
#
loop_
_entity_poly.entity_id
_entity_poly.type
_entity_poly.pdbx_seq_one_letter_code
_entity_poly.pdbx_strand_id
1 'polypeptide(L)'
;MSTPSSSGSSSKATPDSTPASQPAASAAEVAEVLAEFAQYRQRIVDETVEIAKKLKLSKKDTMARLEQHPELARIDGIVSDLQQRVSAANDSD
;
A
#
# COMPACT_ATOMS: atom_id res chain seq x y z
N MET A 1 8.80 60.04 32.41
CA MET A 1 7.59 59.58 33.13
C MET A 1 6.86 58.67 32.14
N SER A 2 7.27 57.40 32.09
CA SER A 2 6.56 56.26 32.71
C SER A 2 5.34 55.84 31.91
N THR A 3 5.40 54.62 31.37
CA THR A 3 4.28 53.88 30.74
C THR A 3 3.17 53.59 31.76
N PRO A 4 1.96 53.27 31.27
CA PRO A 4 1.43 51.92 31.43
C PRO A 4 0.81 51.36 30.11
N SER A 5 1.00 50.07 29.76
CA SER A 5 0.15 48.88 30.09
C SER A 5 -1.30 49.03 29.62
N SER A 6 -2.01 48.13 28.93
CA SER A 6 -1.85 46.78 28.36
C SER A 6 -3.14 46.52 27.53
N SER A 7 -3.23 45.36 26.86
CA SER A 7 -4.38 44.79 26.14
C SER A 7 -4.39 45.11 24.65
N GLY A 8 -4.28 44.17 23.71
CA GLY A 8 -4.35 42.72 23.75
C GLY A 8 -4.75 42.26 22.34
N SER A 9 -4.44 41.02 21.99
CA SER A 9 -4.93 40.29 20.81
C SER A 9 -4.26 40.57 19.45
N SER A 10 -3.40 39.66 19.03
CA SER A 10 -3.82 38.55 18.16
C SER A 10 -2.61 37.86 17.53
N SER A 11 -2.33 36.67 18.05
CA SER A 11 -2.11 35.45 17.28
C SER A 11 -1.36 35.57 15.95
N LYS A 12 -0.09 35.17 15.96
CA LYS A 12 0.38 34.27 14.91
C LYS A 12 0.95 33.03 15.57
N ALA A 13 0.02 32.20 16.05
CA ALA A 13 0.31 30.79 16.22
C ALA A 13 0.80 30.28 14.86
N THR A 14 2.01 29.77 14.82
CA THR A 14 2.36 28.69 13.92
C THR A 14 1.75 27.42 14.51
N PRO A 15 0.62 26.89 14.01
CA PRO A 15 0.42 25.46 14.05
C PRO A 15 1.37 24.91 12.97
N ASP A 16 2.44 24.24 13.39
CA ASP A 16 2.37 22.83 13.71
C ASP A 16 2.07 22.04 12.43
N SER A 17 3.11 21.34 11.97
CA SER A 17 3.06 20.05 11.31
C SER A 17 1.71 19.75 10.66
N THR A 18 1.62 19.96 9.34
CA THR A 18 0.56 19.32 8.55
C THR A 18 0.51 17.86 8.98
N PRO A 19 -0.55 17.40 9.67
CA PRO A 19 -0.74 15.98 9.83
C PRO A 19 -0.95 15.47 8.41
N ALA A 20 -0.18 14.48 8.02
CA ALA A 20 -0.41 13.75 6.80
C ALA A 20 -1.80 13.10 6.88
N SER A 21 -2.86 13.86 6.61
CA SER A 21 -4.03 13.32 5.97
C SER A 21 -3.53 12.87 4.62
N GLN A 22 -3.10 11.60 4.55
CA GLN A 22 -3.05 10.92 3.27
C GLN A 22 -4.41 11.20 2.62
N PRO A 23 -4.49 11.93 1.50
CA PRO A 23 -5.74 12.02 0.77
C PRO A 23 -6.17 10.57 0.53
N ALA A 24 -7.46 10.28 0.70
CA ALA A 24 -7.98 8.97 0.32
C ALA A 24 -7.52 8.74 -1.13
N ALA A 25 -6.59 7.80 -1.31
CA ALA A 25 -6.06 7.51 -2.64
C ALA A 25 -7.25 7.24 -3.54
N SER A 26 -7.28 7.91 -4.70
CA SER A 26 -8.40 7.74 -5.61
C SER A 26 -8.49 6.28 -6.04
N ALA A 27 -9.70 5.80 -6.31
CA ALA A 27 -9.89 4.41 -6.76
C ALA A 27 -9.03 4.07 -7.99
N ALA A 28 -8.76 5.07 -8.85
CA ALA A 28 -7.87 4.94 -10.00
C ALA A 28 -6.40 4.71 -9.60
N GLU A 29 -5.87 5.49 -8.65
CA GLU A 29 -4.50 5.30 -8.14
C GLU A 29 -4.33 3.93 -7.48
N VAL A 30 -5.31 3.49 -6.70
CA VAL A 30 -5.26 2.15 -6.08
C VAL A 30 -5.34 1.05 -7.14
N ALA A 31 -6.13 1.23 -8.20
CA ALA A 31 -6.22 0.26 -9.30
C ALA A 31 -4.89 0.12 -10.05
N GLU A 32 -4.16 1.23 -10.27
CA GLU A 32 -2.83 1.21 -10.88
C GLU A 32 -1.83 0.45 -10.01
N VAL A 33 -1.78 0.76 -8.72
CA VAL A 33 -0.91 0.06 -7.75
C VAL A 33 -1.24 -1.43 -7.66
N LEU A 34 -2.53 -1.80 -7.67
CA LEU A 34 -2.97 -3.19 -7.71
C LEU A 34 -2.50 -3.92 -8.97
N ALA A 35 -2.53 -3.24 -10.13
CA ALA A 35 -2.04 -3.80 -11.38
C ALA A 35 -0.51 -4.03 -11.34
N GLU A 36 0.25 -3.11 -10.75
CA GLU A 36 1.69 -3.29 -10.53
C GLU A 36 2.00 -4.49 -9.63
N PHE A 37 1.26 -4.65 -8.52
CA PHE A 37 1.41 -5.82 -7.66
C PHE A 37 1.05 -7.13 -8.36
N ALA A 38 0.02 -7.13 -9.21
CA ALA A 38 -0.33 -8.29 -10.01
C ALA A 38 0.77 -8.67 -11.01
N GLN A 39 1.40 -7.68 -11.66
CA GLN A 39 2.55 -7.90 -12.53
C GLN A 39 3.75 -8.44 -11.74
N TYR A 40 4.02 -7.88 -10.56
CA TYR A 40 5.13 -8.35 -9.74
C TYR A 40 4.92 -9.79 -9.27
N ARG A 41 3.69 -10.14 -8.87
CA ARG A 41 3.28 -11.50 -8.55
C ARG A 41 3.53 -12.46 -9.71
N GLN A 42 3.18 -12.08 -10.94
CA GLN A 42 3.42 -12.89 -12.13
C GLN A 42 4.91 -13.14 -12.37
N ARG A 43 5.76 -12.12 -12.22
CA ARG A 43 7.22 -12.29 -12.39
C ARG A 43 7.79 -13.36 -11.45
N ILE A 44 7.37 -13.36 -10.19
CA ILE A 44 7.79 -14.37 -9.20
C ILE A 44 7.32 -15.76 -9.62
N VAL A 45 6.07 -15.86 -10.11
CA VAL A 45 5.51 -17.13 -10.59
C VAL A 45 6.32 -17.65 -11.78
N ASP A 46 6.58 -16.80 -12.77
CA ASP A 46 7.34 -17.14 -13.97
C ASP A 46 8.76 -17.59 -13.61
N GLU A 47 9.48 -16.81 -12.80
CA GLU A 47 10.83 -17.15 -12.35
C GLU A 47 10.85 -18.50 -11.61
N THR A 48 9.89 -18.73 -10.71
CA THR A 48 9.79 -20.00 -9.98
C THR A 48 9.53 -21.17 -10.94
N VAL A 49 8.67 -20.98 -11.95
CA VAL A 49 8.38 -21.99 -12.97
C VAL A 49 9.61 -22.25 -13.84
N GLU A 50 10.36 -21.23 -14.23
CA GLU A 50 11.61 -21.39 -14.98
C GLU A 50 12.66 -22.16 -14.18
N ILE A 51 12.87 -21.79 -12.92
CA ILE A 51 13.77 -22.50 -12.01
C ILE A 51 13.31 -23.96 -11.84
N ALA A 52 12.00 -24.18 -11.66
CA ALA A 52 11.44 -25.51 -11.53
C ALA A 52 11.67 -26.38 -12.77
N LYS A 53 11.52 -25.82 -13.97
CA LYS A 53 11.82 -26.51 -15.24
C LYS A 53 13.30 -26.90 -15.31
N LYS A 54 14.20 -25.99 -14.95
CA LYS A 54 15.66 -26.25 -14.91
C LYS A 54 16.02 -27.37 -13.92
N LEU A 55 15.32 -27.41 -12.80
CA LEU A 55 15.48 -28.42 -11.75
C LEU A 55 14.65 -29.70 -12.00
N LYS A 56 13.88 -29.77 -13.10
CA LYS A 56 12.97 -30.88 -13.43
C LYS A 56 12.00 -31.22 -12.28
N LEU A 57 11.55 -30.21 -11.55
CA LEU A 57 10.59 -30.39 -10.46
C LEU A 57 9.24 -30.84 -11.01
N SER A 58 8.55 -31.64 -10.19
CA SER A 58 7.16 -31.98 -10.47
C SER A 58 6.27 -30.73 -10.31
N LYS A 59 5.12 -30.72 -10.98
CA LYS A 59 4.13 -29.64 -10.83
C LYS A 59 3.74 -29.41 -9.35
N LYS A 60 3.61 -30.48 -8.58
CA LYS A 60 3.29 -30.43 -7.14
C LYS A 60 4.36 -29.67 -6.36
N ASP A 61 5.64 -29.94 -6.62
CA ASP A 61 6.73 -29.28 -5.91
C ASP A 61 6.88 -27.81 -6.31
N THR A 62 6.64 -27.48 -7.60
CA THR A 62 6.59 -26.09 -8.07
C THR A 62 5.47 -25.31 -7.38
N MET A 63 4.27 -25.88 -7.29
CA MET A 63 3.14 -25.24 -6.60
C MET A 63 3.43 -25.06 -5.11
N ALA A 64 4.00 -26.09 -4.45
CA ALA A 64 4.39 -25.97 -3.04
C ALA A 64 5.40 -24.84 -2.80
N ARG A 65 6.36 -24.63 -3.73
CA ARG A 65 7.30 -23.50 -3.65
C ARG A 65 6.62 -22.15 -3.82
N LEU A 66 5.65 -22.04 -4.73
CA LEU A 66 4.86 -20.82 -4.91
C LEU A 66 4.01 -20.52 -3.67
N GLU A 67 3.32 -21.53 -3.13
CA GLU A 67 2.50 -21.40 -1.92
C GLU A 67 3.33 -20.98 -0.71
N GLN A 68 4.58 -21.47 -0.60
CA GLN A 68 5.50 -21.12 0.47
C GLN A 68 6.34 -19.87 0.18
N HIS A 69 6.10 -19.17 -0.93
CA HIS A 69 6.89 -17.99 -1.29
C HIS A 69 6.48 -16.79 -0.40
N PRO A 70 7.37 -16.30 0.48
CA PRO A 70 7.00 -15.27 1.45
C PRO A 70 6.57 -13.95 0.80
N GLU A 71 7.18 -13.60 -0.35
CA GLU A 71 6.81 -12.39 -1.07
C GLU A 71 5.42 -12.47 -1.69
N LEU A 72 4.98 -13.67 -2.13
CA LEU A 72 3.63 -13.84 -2.67
C LEU A 72 2.58 -13.62 -1.58
N ALA A 73 2.82 -14.18 -0.38
CA ALA A 73 1.95 -13.96 0.77
C ALA A 73 1.88 -12.48 1.18
N ARG A 74 3.02 -11.77 1.14
CA ARG A 74 3.06 -10.32 1.40
C ARG A 74 2.25 -9.54 0.37
N ILE A 75 2.46 -9.81 -0.92
CA ILE A 75 1.73 -9.14 -2.02
C ILE A 75 0.23 -9.38 -1.88
N ASP A 76 -0.18 -10.62 -1.66
CA ASP A 76 -1.60 -10.98 -1.52
C ASP A 76 -2.24 -10.26 -0.31
N GLY A 77 -1.50 -10.08 0.79
CA GLY A 77 -1.93 -9.29 1.94
C GLY A 77 -2.11 -7.80 1.63
N ILE A 78 -1.14 -7.19 0.93
CA ILE A 78 -1.23 -5.77 0.51
C ILE A 78 -2.39 -5.57 -0.46
N VAL A 79 -2.53 -6.46 -1.45
CA VAL A 79 -3.62 -6.43 -2.44
C VAL A 79 -4.98 -6.52 -1.76
N SER A 80 -5.12 -7.40 -0.76
CA SER A 80 -6.36 -7.53 0.00
C SER A 80 -6.69 -6.27 0.80
N ASP A 81 -5.70 -5.67 1.48
CA ASP A 81 -5.88 -4.42 2.24
C ASP A 81 -6.28 -3.25 1.32
N LEU A 82 -5.61 -3.12 0.17
CA LEU A 82 -5.93 -2.09 -0.82
C LEU A 82 -7.36 -2.25 -1.39
N GLN A 83 -7.77 -3.48 -1.68
CA GLN A 83 -9.14 -3.75 -2.12
C GLN A 83 -10.17 -3.39 -1.04
N GLN A 84 -9.91 -3.75 0.22
CA GLN A 84 -10.80 -3.40 1.33
C GLN A 84 -10.98 -1.89 1.47
N ARG A 85 -9.90 -1.11 1.33
CA ARG A 85 -9.96 0.36 1.38
C ARG A 85 -10.83 0.93 0.26
N VAL A 86 -10.71 0.42 -0.95
CA VAL A 86 -11.51 0.89 -2.10
C VAL A 86 -12.96 0.44 -1.99
N SER A 87 -13.23 -0.80 -1.55
CA SER A 87 -14.59 -1.28 -1.32
C SER A 87 -15.31 -0.48 -0.23
N ALA A 88 -14.65 -0.23 0.91
CA ALA A 88 -15.23 0.56 1.99
C ALA A 88 -15.51 2.02 1.56
N ALA A 89 -14.69 2.58 0.67
CA ALA A 89 -14.91 3.93 0.13
C ALA A 89 -16.07 4.00 -0.86
N ASN A 90 -16.35 2.95 -1.62
CA ASN A 90 -17.45 2.91 -2.61
C ASN A 90 -18.80 2.50 -2.01
N ASP A 91 -18.82 1.76 -0.89
CA ASP A 91 -20.07 1.34 -0.20
C ASP A 91 -20.71 2.46 0.64
N SER A 92 -20.06 3.63 0.76
CA SER A 92 -20.56 4.79 1.53
C SER A 92 -21.23 5.86 0.66
N ASP A 93 -21.61 5.55 -0.59
CA ASP A 93 -22.38 6.44 -1.49
C ASP A 93 -23.85 6.01 -1.62
#